data_AF-A0A960RJW4-F1
#
_entry.id   AF-A0A960RJW4-F1
#
_cell.length_a   1.000
_cell.length_b   1.000
_cell.length_c   1.000
_cell.angle_alpha   90.00
_cell.angle_beta   90.00
_cell.angle_gamma   90.00
#
_symmetry.space_group_name_H-M   'P 1'
#
loop_
_entity.id
_entity.type
_entity.pdbx_description
1 polymer ?
#
loop_
_entity_poly.entity_id
_entity_poly.type
_entity_poly.pdbx_seq_one_letter_code
_entity_poly.pdbx_strand_id
1 'polypeptide(L)'
;MKYILLSVFLGLCLATLVDRSTRSSVQSEVPVLFWVTDINSARVEQLQRFHAWLKDKGYPEFEVRLDSSNADASKKLIQGVSGVGADIISMARDEAWLFHATGMLEDLRPLAEKHGFTLDKTWPASAPSFMIDGEQVGFPRATALQTYFLNVKLFEQYGVPLPSLRWTLDEFEATARAFVAA
;
A
#
# COMPACT_ATOMS: atom_id res chain seq x y z
N MET A 1 0.63 4.94 -52.04
CA MET A 1 1.12 4.59 -50.68
C MET A 1 1.91 5.70 -49.99
N LYS A 2 3.00 6.24 -50.55
CA LYS A 2 3.82 7.29 -49.86
C LYS A 2 3.05 8.55 -49.41
N TYR A 3 2.13 9.04 -50.23
CA TYR A 3 1.33 10.23 -49.89
C TYR A 3 0.25 9.95 -48.84
N ILE A 4 -0.27 8.72 -48.78
CA ILE A 4 -1.22 8.28 -47.75
C ILE A 4 -0.51 8.19 -46.40
N LEU A 5 0.69 7.60 -46.36
CA LEU A 5 1.50 7.55 -45.14
C LEU A 5 1.89 8.94 -44.64
N LEU A 6 2.28 9.84 -45.55
CA LEU A 6 2.64 11.22 -45.19
C LEU A 6 1.45 12.00 -44.64
N SER A 7 0.27 11.86 -45.25
CA SER A 7 -0.95 12.55 -44.77
C SER A 7 -1.45 11.98 -43.44
N VAL A 8 -1.34 10.67 -43.21
CA VAL A 8 -1.61 10.06 -41.90
C VAL A 8 -0.61 10.56 -40.85
N PHE A 9 0.69 10.60 -41.17
CA PHE A 9 1.71 11.09 -40.25
C PHE A 9 1.48 12.57 -39.87
N LEU A 10 1.22 13.42 -40.86
CA LEU A 10 0.91 14.83 -40.62
C LEU A 10 -0.39 15.00 -39.82
N GLY A 11 -1.41 14.19 -40.09
CA GLY A 11 -2.65 14.16 -39.32
C GLY A 11 -2.42 13.78 -37.86
N LEU A 12 -1.57 12.78 -37.59
CA LEU A 12 -1.17 12.38 -36.24
C LEU A 12 -0.37 13.48 -35.53
N CYS A 13 0.59 14.10 -36.21
CA CYS A 13 1.33 15.25 -35.65
C CYS A 13 0.39 16.41 -35.29
N LEU A 14 -0.57 16.73 -36.18
CA LEU A 14 -1.56 17.77 -35.91
C LEU A 14 -2.45 17.40 -34.73
N ALA A 15 -2.90 16.14 -34.64
CA ALA A 15 -3.67 15.64 -33.51
C ALA A 15 -2.89 15.72 -32.19
N THR A 16 -1.58 15.40 -32.19
CA THR A 16 -0.71 15.56 -31.01
C THR A 16 -0.56 17.03 -30.61
N LEU A 17 -0.42 17.95 -31.57
CA LEU A 17 -0.34 19.38 -31.29
C LEU A 17 -1.65 19.94 -30.75
N VAL A 18 -2.78 19.54 -31.32
CA VAL A 18 -4.11 19.89 -30.84
C VAL A 18 -4.32 19.37 -29.42
N ASP A 19 -4.10 18.07 -29.17
CA ASP A 19 -4.19 17.46 -27.84
C ASP A 19 -3.31 18.19 -26.82
N ARG A 20 -2.05 18.48 -27.16
CA ARG A 20 -1.15 19.26 -26.29
C ARG A 20 -1.68 20.67 -26.01
N SER A 21 -2.32 21.34 -26.96
CA SER A 21 -2.87 22.69 -26.81
C SER A 21 -4.21 22.74 -26.09
N THR A 22 -5.01 21.67 -26.18
CA THR A 22 -6.35 21.59 -25.59
C THR A 22 -6.39 20.86 -24.26
N ARG A 23 -5.34 20.11 -23.91
CA ARG A 23 -5.15 19.62 -22.55
C ARG A 23 -5.10 20.84 -21.63
N SER A 24 -6.22 21.13 -20.94
CA SER A 24 -6.13 21.89 -19.71
C SER A 24 -5.15 21.14 -18.83
N SER A 25 -4.26 21.85 -18.14
CA SER A 25 -3.34 21.24 -17.21
C SER A 25 -4.14 20.59 -16.09
N VAL A 26 -4.49 19.31 -16.26
CA VAL A 26 -4.71 18.35 -15.15
C VAL A 26 -3.37 18.10 -14.41
N GLN A 27 -2.30 18.73 -14.91
CA GLN A 27 -1.05 18.96 -14.21
C GLN A 27 -1.32 19.83 -12.98
N SER A 28 -1.04 19.24 -11.82
CA SER A 28 -1.04 19.97 -10.55
C SER A 28 -0.01 21.09 -10.60
N GLU A 29 -0.28 22.20 -9.91
CA GLU A 29 0.66 23.32 -9.79
C GLU A 29 1.85 22.98 -8.87
N VAL A 30 1.72 21.90 -8.11
CA VAL A 30 2.72 21.37 -7.18
C VAL A 30 3.20 19.98 -7.62
N PRO A 31 4.36 19.51 -7.13
CA PRO A 31 4.79 18.13 -7.36
C PRO A 31 3.70 17.13 -6.94
N VAL A 32 3.55 16.06 -7.70
CA VAL A 32 2.56 15.01 -7.45
C VAL A 32 3.30 13.71 -7.16
N LEU A 33 3.01 13.11 -6.00
CA LEU A 33 3.44 11.77 -5.66
C LEU A 33 2.27 10.80 -5.82
N PHE A 34 2.53 9.64 -6.39
CA PHE A 34 1.58 8.55 -6.48
C PHE A 34 1.79 7.56 -5.34
N TRP A 35 0.70 7.23 -4.66
CA TRP A 35 0.69 6.21 -3.62
C TRP A 35 -0.25 5.07 -3.98
N VAL A 36 0.31 3.92 -4.32
CA VAL A 36 -0.45 2.71 -4.58
C VAL A 36 -0.84 2.03 -3.27
N THR A 37 -2.14 1.91 -3.01
CA THR A 37 -2.64 1.41 -1.72
C THR A 37 -4.02 0.76 -1.81
N ASP A 38 -4.42 0.05 -0.75
CA ASP A 38 -5.77 -0.50 -0.57
C ASP A 38 -6.91 0.51 -0.73
N ILE A 39 -8.06 0.05 -1.25
CA ILE A 39 -9.31 0.82 -1.28
C ILE A 39 -9.81 0.95 0.17
N ASN A 40 -9.60 2.13 0.77
CA ASN A 40 -10.04 2.40 2.13
C ASN A 40 -10.29 3.90 2.32
N SER A 41 -11.48 4.28 2.78
CA SER A 41 -11.85 5.67 3.03
C SER A 41 -10.94 6.35 4.07
N ALA A 42 -10.36 5.57 5.00
CA ALA A 42 -9.39 6.07 5.97
C ALA A 42 -8.12 6.66 5.31
N ARG A 43 -7.79 6.29 4.07
CA ARG A 43 -6.64 6.86 3.34
C ARG A 43 -6.83 8.33 3.03
N VAL A 44 -8.07 8.73 2.71
CA VAL A 44 -8.41 10.13 2.43
C VAL A 44 -8.22 10.96 3.68
N GLU A 45 -8.72 10.49 4.83
CA GLU A 45 -8.55 11.16 6.11
C GLU A 45 -7.07 11.21 6.54
N GLN A 46 -6.33 10.11 6.34
CA GLN A 46 -4.90 10.05 6.63
C GLN A 46 -4.12 11.10 5.82
N LEU A 47 -4.39 11.24 4.52
CA LEU A 47 -3.77 12.26 3.69
C LEU A 47 -4.16 13.67 4.12
N GLN A 48 -5.44 13.92 4.43
CA GLN A 48 -5.87 15.23 4.92
C GLN A 48 -5.12 15.63 6.19
N ARG A 49 -4.99 14.71 7.16
CA ARG A 49 -4.23 14.93 8.40
C ARG A 49 -2.75 15.16 8.12
N PHE A 50 -2.17 14.39 7.19
CA PHE A 50 -0.77 14.54 6.80
C PHE A 50 -0.51 15.91 6.14
N HIS A 51 -1.36 16.35 5.21
CA HIS A 51 -1.23 17.68 4.58
C HIS A 51 -1.44 18.82 5.58
N ALA A 52 -2.37 18.68 6.53
CA ALA A 52 -2.52 19.64 7.61
C ALA A 52 -1.25 19.74 8.47
N TRP A 53 -0.64 18.59 8.80
CA TRP A 53 0.64 18.55 9.53
C TRP A 53 1.80 19.14 8.71
N LEU A 54 1.89 18.85 7.41
CA LEU A 54 2.91 19.45 6.52
C LEU A 54 2.83 20.98 6.54
N LYS A 55 1.60 21.52 6.44
CA LYS A 55 1.33 22.95 6.50
C LYS A 55 1.70 23.56 7.85
N ASP A 56 1.32 22.92 8.96
CA ASP A 56 1.69 23.35 10.33
C ASP A 56 3.22 23.45 10.51
N LYS A 57 3.95 22.50 9.93
CA LYS A 57 5.41 22.46 10.00
C LYS A 57 6.12 23.33 8.96
N GLY A 58 5.39 23.97 8.06
CA GLY A 58 5.96 24.81 7.00
C GLY A 58 6.76 24.02 5.97
N TYR A 59 6.45 22.75 5.75
CA TYR A 59 7.04 21.96 4.68
C TYR A 59 6.50 22.39 3.31
N PRO A 60 7.28 22.19 2.22
CA PRO A 60 6.82 22.46 0.86
C PRO A 60 5.53 21.68 0.53
N GLU A 61 4.63 22.33 -0.21
CA GLU A 61 3.39 21.73 -0.66
C GLU A 61 3.64 20.76 -1.82
N PHE A 62 2.95 19.61 -1.77
CA PHE A 62 2.87 18.63 -2.84
C PHE A 62 1.55 17.88 -2.72
N GLU A 63 1.11 17.28 -3.83
CA GLU A 63 -0.10 16.46 -3.90
C GLU A 63 0.26 14.98 -3.74
N VAL A 64 -0.55 14.21 -3.01
CA VAL A 64 -0.47 12.74 -3.01
C VAL A 64 -1.72 12.16 -3.65
N ARG A 65 -1.56 11.50 -4.80
CA ARG A 65 -2.64 10.83 -5.53
C ARG A 65 -2.69 9.37 -5.14
N LEU A 66 -3.84 8.95 -4.62
CA LEU A 66 -4.10 7.55 -4.28
C LEU A 66 -4.40 6.75 -5.55
N ASP A 67 -3.66 5.65 -5.73
CA ASP A 67 -3.95 4.65 -6.76
C ASP A 67 -4.31 3.33 -6.10
N SER A 68 -5.61 3.06 -6.03
CA SER A 68 -6.12 1.80 -5.52
C SER A 68 -6.41 0.77 -6.61
N SER A 69 -6.39 1.20 -7.88
CA SER A 69 -6.62 0.33 -9.03
C SER A 69 -5.45 -0.61 -9.32
N ASN A 70 -4.24 -0.21 -8.87
CA ASN A 70 -3.00 -0.94 -9.05
C ASN A 70 -2.47 -1.58 -7.76
N ALA A 71 -3.33 -1.80 -6.76
CA ALA A 71 -2.94 -2.40 -5.47
C ALA A 71 -2.45 -3.86 -5.55
N ASP A 72 -2.70 -4.57 -6.65
CA ASP A 72 -2.22 -5.94 -6.88
C ASP A 72 -0.70 -6.00 -7.09
N ALA A 73 -0.05 -7.00 -6.50
CA ALA A 73 1.41 -7.17 -6.57
C ALA A 73 1.95 -7.25 -8.00
N SER A 74 1.23 -7.94 -8.90
CA SER A 74 1.64 -8.11 -10.29
C SER A 74 1.60 -6.78 -11.04
N LYS A 75 0.62 -5.94 -10.75
CA LYS A 75 0.50 -4.59 -11.35
C LYS A 75 1.61 -3.67 -10.86
N LYS A 76 1.86 -3.64 -9.55
CA LYS A 76 2.99 -2.90 -8.96
C LYS A 76 4.29 -3.31 -9.65
N LEU A 77 4.54 -4.63 -9.76
CA LEU A 77 5.73 -5.19 -10.39
C LEU A 77 5.87 -4.75 -11.85
N ILE A 78 4.84 -4.99 -12.68
CA ILE A 78 4.87 -4.66 -14.10
C ILE A 78 5.10 -3.16 -14.33
N GLN A 79 4.42 -2.30 -13.57
CA GLN A 79 4.58 -0.85 -13.69
C GLN A 79 5.97 -0.39 -13.22
N GLY A 80 6.45 -0.94 -12.10
CA GLY A 80 7.78 -0.66 -11.56
C GLY A 80 8.89 -0.97 -12.56
N VAL A 81 8.92 -2.20 -13.09
CA VAL A 81 9.96 -2.62 -14.05
C VAL A 81 9.83 -1.95 -15.42
N SER A 82 8.66 -1.39 -15.75
CA SER A 82 8.46 -0.62 -16.99
C SER A 82 8.74 0.89 -16.83
N GLY A 83 9.15 1.34 -15.64
CA GLY A 83 9.52 2.74 -15.40
C GLY A 83 8.34 3.69 -15.23
N VAL A 84 7.13 3.16 -15.00
CA VAL A 84 5.90 3.93 -14.72
C VAL A 84 5.29 3.56 -13.36
N GLY A 85 6.12 3.03 -12.45
CA GLY A 85 5.74 2.69 -11.09
C GLY A 85 5.39 3.93 -10.26
N ALA A 86 4.69 3.70 -9.15
CA ALA A 86 4.36 4.75 -8.18
C ALA A 86 5.56 5.10 -7.29
N ASP A 87 5.55 6.30 -6.73
CA ASP A 87 6.58 6.78 -5.80
C ASP A 87 6.52 6.06 -4.45
N ILE A 88 5.30 5.72 -4.01
CA ILE A 88 5.04 5.05 -2.73
C ILE A 88 4.17 3.83 -2.99
N ILE A 89 4.57 2.68 -2.45
CA ILE A 89 3.78 1.44 -2.52
C ILE A 89 3.46 0.93 -1.11
N SER A 90 2.18 0.68 -0.86
CA SER A 90 1.77 -0.12 0.30
C SER A 90 2.08 -1.58 0.02
N MET A 91 2.93 -2.16 0.85
CA MET A 91 3.28 -3.57 0.78
C MET A 91 2.49 -4.38 1.82
N ALA A 92 2.08 -5.58 1.45
CA ALA A 92 1.44 -6.54 2.34
C ALA A 92 2.09 -7.92 2.23
N ARG A 93 2.03 -8.71 3.31
CA ARG A 93 2.55 -10.09 3.36
C ARG A 93 4.03 -10.14 2.94
N ASP A 94 4.35 -10.91 1.92
CA ASP A 94 5.66 -11.19 1.35
C ASP A 94 6.05 -10.25 0.20
N GLU A 95 5.22 -9.26 -0.13
CA GLU A 95 5.49 -8.31 -1.23
C GLU A 95 6.82 -7.55 -1.07
N ALA A 96 7.27 -7.28 0.16
CA ALA A 96 8.55 -6.59 0.40
C ALA A 96 9.74 -7.38 -0.16
N TRP A 97 9.74 -8.71 -0.01
CA TRP A 97 10.78 -9.57 -0.58
C TRP A 97 10.72 -9.60 -2.09
N LEU A 98 9.51 -9.69 -2.66
CA LEU A 98 9.32 -9.66 -4.11
C LEU A 98 9.89 -8.38 -4.73
N PHE A 99 9.52 -7.21 -4.20
CA PHE A 99 9.93 -5.93 -4.77
C PHE A 99 11.39 -5.59 -4.49
N HIS A 100 11.94 -6.05 -3.35
CA HIS A 100 13.38 -5.96 -3.09
C HIS A 100 14.17 -6.78 -4.12
N ALA A 101 13.80 -8.03 -4.34
CA ALA A 101 14.48 -8.93 -5.29
C ALA A 101 14.44 -8.43 -6.74
N THR A 102 13.50 -7.55 -7.09
CA THR A 102 13.38 -6.96 -8.43
C THR A 102 14.04 -5.59 -8.54
N GLY A 103 14.68 -5.10 -7.46
CA GLY A 103 15.36 -3.81 -7.43
C GLY A 103 14.42 -2.60 -7.43
N MET A 104 13.16 -2.80 -7.03
CA MET A 104 12.15 -1.72 -7.01
C MET A 104 12.18 -0.89 -5.73
N LEU A 105 12.82 -1.37 -4.67
CA LEU A 105 12.84 -0.71 -3.36
C LEU A 105 14.15 0.01 -3.13
N GLU A 106 14.06 1.25 -2.63
CA GLU A 106 15.22 2.02 -2.16
C GLU A 106 15.62 1.58 -0.75
N ASP A 107 16.92 1.50 -0.47
CA ASP A 107 17.39 1.35 0.92
C ASP A 107 17.12 2.65 1.69
N LEU A 108 16.11 2.62 2.55
CA LEU A 108 15.71 3.77 3.36
C LEU A 108 16.59 3.94 4.59
N ARG A 109 17.53 3.03 4.90
CA ARG A 109 18.30 3.09 6.14
C ARG A 109 19.05 4.42 6.32
N PRO A 110 19.75 4.99 5.31
CA PRO A 110 20.41 6.29 5.46
C PRO A 110 19.41 7.42 5.78
N LEU A 111 18.22 7.39 5.17
CA LEU A 111 17.15 8.35 5.46
C LEU A 111 16.57 8.13 6.85
N ALA A 112 16.40 6.88 7.26
CA ALA A 112 15.87 6.49 8.55
C ALA A 112 16.76 6.96 9.70
N GLU A 113 18.08 6.76 9.56
CA GLU A 113 19.08 7.23 10.53
C GLU A 113 19.10 8.76 10.61
N LYS A 114 19.02 9.45 9.46
CA LYS A 114 19.02 10.92 9.41
C LYS A 114 17.75 11.55 9.97
N HIS A 115 16.59 10.95 9.71
CA HIS A 115 15.28 11.54 10.04
C HIS A 115 14.58 10.87 11.23
N GLY A 116 15.23 9.89 11.87
CA GLY A 116 14.77 9.30 13.13
C GLY A 116 13.61 8.32 12.99
N PHE A 117 13.53 7.57 11.89
CA PHE A 117 12.53 6.52 11.66
C PHE A 117 13.16 5.13 11.45
N THR A 118 14.28 4.88 12.11
CA THR A 118 14.91 3.56 12.18
C THR A 118 13.96 2.52 12.80
N LEU A 119 14.16 1.24 12.50
CA LEU A 119 13.23 0.17 12.91
C LEU A 119 13.16 -0.08 14.42
N ASP A 120 14.08 0.46 15.23
CA ASP A 120 13.93 0.50 16.70
C ASP A 120 12.82 1.45 17.17
N LYS A 121 12.33 2.32 16.27
CA LYS A 121 11.19 3.23 16.51
C LYS A 121 9.83 2.58 16.21
N THR A 122 9.80 1.29 15.92
CA THR A 122 8.56 0.55 15.69
C THR A 122 8.43 -0.66 16.61
N TRP A 123 7.38 -1.46 16.44
CA TRP A 123 7.17 -2.69 17.20
C TRP A 123 8.28 -3.71 16.87
N PRO A 124 8.95 -4.29 17.88
CA PRO A 124 10.01 -5.27 17.65
C PRO A 124 9.57 -6.46 16.79
N ALA A 125 8.31 -6.88 16.91
CA ALA A 125 7.75 -7.99 16.13
C ALA A 125 7.57 -7.66 14.64
N SER A 126 7.44 -6.38 14.26
CA SER A 126 7.30 -5.97 12.86
C SER A 126 8.62 -5.59 12.20
N ALA A 127 9.64 -5.20 12.97
CA ALA A 127 10.92 -4.74 12.44
C ALA A 127 11.56 -5.73 11.43
N PRO A 128 11.61 -7.05 11.68
CA PRO A 128 12.21 -7.99 10.72
C PRO A 128 11.55 -8.00 9.33
N SER A 129 10.27 -7.64 9.24
CA SER A 129 9.54 -7.61 7.95
C SER A 129 9.95 -6.45 7.05
N PHE A 130 10.69 -5.46 7.56
CA PHE A 130 11.16 -4.28 6.84
C PHE A 130 12.69 -4.20 6.72
N MET A 131 13.39 -5.25 7.14
CA MET A 131 14.84 -5.38 7.02
C MET A 131 15.15 -6.57 6.12
N ILE A 132 15.68 -6.31 4.92
CA ILE A 132 16.00 -7.34 3.93
C ILE A 132 17.46 -7.12 3.51
N ASP A 133 18.30 -8.16 3.63
CA ASP A 133 19.73 -8.11 3.28
C ASP A 133 20.52 -6.93 3.88
N GLY A 134 20.08 -6.42 5.04
CA GLY A 134 20.71 -5.30 5.74
C GLY A 134 20.20 -3.91 5.34
N GLU A 135 19.25 -3.85 4.42
CA GLU A 135 18.59 -2.65 3.92
C GLU A 135 17.21 -2.47 4.59
N GLN A 136 16.87 -1.22 4.91
CA GLN A 136 15.54 -0.91 5.40
C GLN A 136 14.62 -0.62 4.20
N VAL A 137 13.79 -1.59 3.84
CA VAL A 137 12.97 -1.53 2.60
C VAL A 137 11.60 -0.86 2.80
N GLY A 138 11.31 -0.39 4.00
CA GLY A 138 10.04 0.27 4.31
C GLY A 138 9.89 0.66 5.78
N PHE A 139 8.70 1.14 6.13
CA PHE A 139 8.32 1.42 7.51
C PHE A 139 6.84 1.05 7.73
N PRO A 140 6.46 0.47 8.88
CA PRO A 140 5.10 0.04 9.12
C PRO A 140 4.14 1.24 9.16
N ARG A 141 3.20 1.23 8.23
CA ARG A 141 2.04 2.12 8.25
C ARG A 141 0.96 1.65 9.23
N ALA A 142 0.77 0.32 9.31
CA ALA A 142 -0.14 -0.33 10.22
C ALA A 142 0.33 -1.77 10.47
N THR A 143 0.20 -2.22 11.70
CA THR A 143 0.41 -3.63 12.08
C THR A 143 -0.94 -4.25 12.40
N ALA A 144 -1.20 -5.42 11.84
CA ALA A 144 -2.39 -6.20 12.12
C ALA A 144 -2.03 -7.49 12.85
N LEU A 145 -2.92 -7.93 13.74
CA LEU A 145 -2.84 -9.21 14.41
C LEU A 145 -4.04 -10.04 13.96
N GLN A 146 -3.82 -11.34 13.74
CA GLN A 146 -4.92 -12.27 13.52
C GLN A 146 -5.53 -12.64 14.87
N THR A 147 -6.84 -12.51 14.99
CA THR A 147 -7.58 -12.82 16.21
C THR A 147 -8.76 -13.71 15.90
N TYR A 148 -9.10 -14.59 16.83
CA TYR A 148 -10.33 -15.37 16.76
C TYR A 148 -11.52 -14.53 17.23
N PHE A 149 -12.60 -14.53 16.45
CA PHE A 149 -13.88 -13.92 16.83
C PHE A 149 -14.88 -15.01 17.17
N LEU A 150 -15.59 -14.83 18.29
CA LEU A 150 -16.60 -15.77 18.77
C LEU A 150 -17.97 -15.11 18.80
N ASN A 151 -18.99 -15.79 18.28
CA ASN A 151 -20.38 -15.35 18.44
C ASN A 151 -20.95 -15.92 19.75
N VAL A 152 -20.83 -15.14 20.83
CA VAL A 152 -21.27 -15.51 22.18
C VAL A 152 -22.73 -15.97 22.23
N LYS A 153 -23.61 -15.30 21.49
CA LYS A 153 -25.05 -15.63 21.49
C LYS A 153 -25.35 -17.02 20.94
N LEU A 154 -24.60 -17.47 19.93
CA LEU A 154 -24.80 -18.81 19.40
C LEU A 154 -24.33 -19.88 20.39
N PHE A 155 -23.22 -19.64 21.08
CA PHE A 155 -22.75 -20.55 22.13
C PHE A 155 -23.79 -20.70 23.25
N GLU A 156 -24.37 -19.59 23.71
CA GLU A 156 -25.47 -19.59 24.68
C GLU A 156 -26.72 -20.33 24.15
N GLN A 157 -27.13 -20.07 22.91
CA GLN A 157 -28.31 -20.68 22.30
C GLN A 157 -28.22 -22.21 22.23
N TYR A 158 -27.04 -22.74 21.91
CA TYR A 158 -26.80 -24.18 21.80
C TYR A 158 -26.32 -24.82 23.11
N GLY A 159 -26.25 -24.06 24.21
CA GLY A 159 -25.80 -24.56 25.52
C GLY A 159 -24.33 -25.00 25.55
N VAL A 160 -23.51 -24.52 24.61
CA VAL A 160 -22.08 -24.83 24.52
C VAL A 160 -21.31 -23.82 25.37
N PRO A 161 -20.48 -24.26 26.35
CA PRO A 161 -19.69 -23.34 27.16
C PRO A 161 -18.75 -22.49 26.31
N LEU A 162 -18.57 -21.23 26.72
CA LEU A 162 -17.60 -20.35 26.07
C LEU A 162 -16.18 -20.89 26.30
N PRO A 163 -15.31 -20.83 25.27
CA PRO A 163 -13.92 -21.20 25.44
C PRO A 163 -13.17 -20.23 26.37
N SER A 164 -12.08 -20.73 26.97
CA SER A 164 -11.12 -19.90 27.68
C SER A 164 -10.47 -18.86 26.75
N LEU A 165 -10.18 -17.67 27.28
CA LEU A 165 -9.39 -16.65 26.57
C LEU A 165 -7.95 -17.11 26.28
N ARG A 166 -7.49 -18.15 26.98
CA ARG A 166 -6.24 -18.86 26.72
C ARG A 166 -6.54 -20.33 26.51
N TRP A 167 -6.34 -20.78 25.30
CA TRP A 167 -6.57 -22.15 24.88
C TRP A 167 -5.41 -22.64 24.02
N THR A 168 -5.23 -23.95 24.04
CA THR A 168 -4.42 -24.70 23.10
C THR A 168 -5.20 -24.92 21.79
N LEU A 169 -4.49 -25.36 20.75
CA LEU A 169 -5.14 -25.74 19.49
C LEU A 169 -6.08 -26.94 19.66
N ASP A 170 -5.75 -27.88 20.55
CA ASP A 170 -6.59 -29.04 20.85
C ASP A 170 -7.91 -28.62 21.53
N GLU A 171 -7.85 -27.69 22.49
CA GLU A 171 -9.04 -27.13 23.13
C GLU A 171 -9.89 -26.31 22.15
N PHE A 172 -9.25 -25.56 21.25
CA PHE A 172 -9.94 -24.88 20.15
C PHE A 172 -10.69 -25.88 19.25
N GLU A 173 -10.03 -26.94 18.80
CA GLU A 173 -10.64 -27.97 17.95
C GLU A 173 -11.81 -28.67 18.66
N ALA A 174 -11.61 -29.09 19.91
CA ALA A 174 -12.64 -29.75 20.69
C ALA A 174 -13.88 -28.85 20.88
N THR A 175 -13.67 -27.56 21.19
CA THR A 175 -14.73 -26.56 21.33
C THR A 175 -15.49 -26.36 20.02
N ALA A 176 -14.77 -26.25 18.90
CA ALA A 176 -15.36 -26.09 17.58
C ALA A 176 -16.20 -27.32 17.17
N ARG A 177 -15.71 -28.54 17.43
CA ARG A 177 -16.46 -29.79 17.15
C ARG A 177 -17.73 -29.89 17.99
N ALA A 178 -17.65 -29.55 19.28
CA ALA A 178 -18.82 -29.53 20.15
C ALA A 178 -19.86 -28.50 19.67
N PHE A 179 -19.40 -27.32 19.26
CA PHE A 179 -20.27 -26.28 18.70
C PHE A 179 -20.96 -26.69 17.40
N VAL A 180 -20.26 -27.38 16.50
CA VAL A 180 -20.84 -27.85 15.22
C VAL A 180 -21.83 -29.00 15.41
N ALA A 181 -21.69 -29.79 16.47
CA ALA A 181 -22.54 -30.95 16.75
C ALA A 181 -23.82 -30.63 17.55
N ALA A 182 -23.94 -29.42 18.10
CA ALA A 182 -25.07 -28.96 18.91
C ALA A 182 -26.22 -28.41 18.06
#